data_AF-A0A5U3P8S2-F1
#
_entry.id   AF-A0A5U3P8S2-F1
#
_cell.length_a   1.000
_cell.length_b   1.000
_cell.length_c   1.000
_cell.angle_alpha   90.00
_cell.angle_beta   90.00
_cell.angle_gamma   90.00
#
_symmetry.space_group_name_H-M   'P 1'
#
loop_
_entity.id
_entity.type
_entity.pdbx_description
1 polymer ?
#
loop_
_entity_poly.entity_id
_entity_poly.type
_entity_poly.pdbx_seq_one_letter_code
_entity_poly.pdbx_strand_id
1 'polypeptide(L)'
;HKPDGGEYIPGLGIHPRKINYIPGRAINQQVMNHLKNGDYIGVYSPLDGLDVSHVGIVVRHDEQVWFRNASSLAANRKVVDTPFMEYMHSRPGIVVLRAE
;
A
#
# COMPACT_ATOMS: atom_id res chain seq x y z
N HIS A 1 -4.74 8.20 16.47
CA HIS A 1 -4.36 9.00 17.64
C HIS A 1 -2.84 9.03 17.69
N LYS A 2 -2.25 10.12 18.19
CA LYS A 2 -0.82 10.16 18.54
C LYS A 2 -0.51 9.13 19.63
N PRO A 3 0.76 8.75 19.86
CA PRO A 3 1.11 7.84 20.95
C PRO A 3 0.65 8.30 22.34
N ASP A 4 0.49 9.62 22.54
CA ASP A 4 -0.03 10.24 23.77
C ASP A 4 -1.57 10.29 23.85
N GLY A 5 -2.28 9.74 22.86
CA GLY A 5 -3.73 9.77 22.76
C GLY A 5 -4.31 11.03 22.11
N GLY A 6 -3.48 12.03 21.77
CA GLY A 6 -3.91 13.29 21.18
C GLY A 6 -4.23 13.22 19.67
N GLU A 7 -4.77 14.32 19.16
CA GLU A 7 -5.02 14.51 17.73
C GLU A 7 -3.72 14.86 16.98
N TYR A 8 -3.56 14.28 15.78
CA TYR A 8 -2.51 14.70 14.85
C TYR A 8 -2.80 16.06 14.23
N ILE A 9 -4.06 16.29 13.83
CA ILE A 9 -4.53 17.54 13.24
C ILE A 9 -5.60 18.09 14.19
N PRO A 10 -5.35 19.22 14.88
CA PRO A 10 -6.30 19.80 15.82
C PRO A 10 -7.66 20.09 15.16
N GLY A 11 -8.74 19.63 15.78
CA GLY A 11 -10.11 19.85 15.34
C GLY A 11 -10.63 18.84 14.32
N LEU A 12 -9.79 17.88 13.88
CA LEU A 12 -10.22 16.83 12.94
C LEU A 12 -10.94 15.67 13.66
N GLY A 13 -10.72 15.51 14.97
CA GLY A 13 -11.26 14.38 15.73
C GLY A 13 -10.45 13.09 15.57
N ILE A 14 -10.72 12.13 16.45
CA ILE A 14 -10.18 10.77 16.38
C ILE A 14 -11.34 9.82 16.08
N HIS A 15 -11.24 9.10 14.96
CA HIS A 15 -12.22 8.10 14.57
C HIS A 15 -11.60 6.70 14.54
N PRO A 16 -12.11 5.74 15.35
CA PRO A 16 -11.67 4.36 15.26
C PRO A 16 -12.04 3.76 13.90
N ARG A 17 -11.09 3.08 13.26
CA ARG A 17 -11.30 2.37 12.00
C ARG A 17 -10.70 0.98 12.09
N LYS A 18 -11.44 -0.03 11.65
CA LYS A 18 -10.89 -1.36 11.41
C LYS A 18 -10.25 -1.36 10.03
N ILE A 19 -8.94 -1.62 9.97
CA ILE A 19 -8.20 -1.74 8.71
C ILE A 19 -7.95 -3.22 8.44
N ASN A 20 -8.46 -3.71 7.32
CA ASN A 20 -8.14 -5.05 6.82
C ASN A 20 -6.98 -4.92 5.83
N TYR A 21 -5.98 -5.78 5.95
CA TYR A 21 -4.83 -5.80 5.06
C TYR A 21 -4.40 -7.25 4.79
N ILE A 22 -3.70 -7.45 3.68
CA ILE A 22 -3.08 -8.72 3.32
C ILE A 22 -1.61 -8.65 3.79
N PRO A 23 -1.16 -9.51 4.72
CA PRO A 23 0.24 -9.52 5.15
C PRO A 23 1.20 -9.73 3.99
N GLY A 24 2.36 -9.05 3.97
CA GLY A 24 3.30 -9.12 2.85
C GLY A 24 3.72 -10.56 2.52
N ARG A 25 4.05 -11.33 3.56
CA ARG A 25 4.38 -12.77 3.47
C ARG A 25 3.25 -13.69 2.98
N ALA A 26 2.00 -13.21 2.97
CA ALA A 26 0.84 -13.96 2.51
C ALA A 26 0.50 -13.66 1.04
N ILE A 27 1.20 -12.69 0.41
CA ILE A 27 1.03 -12.37 -1.00
C ILE A 27 1.62 -13.51 -1.82
N ASN A 28 0.75 -14.26 -2.49
CA ASN A 28 1.07 -15.40 -3.33
C ASN A 28 0.35 -15.27 -4.68
N GLN A 29 0.53 -16.25 -5.56
CA GLN A 29 -0.08 -16.21 -6.90
C GLN A 29 -1.62 -16.06 -6.87
N GLN A 30 -2.29 -16.65 -5.88
CA GLN A 30 -3.74 -16.50 -5.74
C GLN A 30 -4.10 -15.03 -5.47
N VAL A 31 -3.42 -14.35 -4.55
CA VAL A 31 -3.62 -12.91 -4.32
C VAL A 31 -3.33 -12.12 -5.60
N MET A 32 -2.21 -12.41 -6.26
CA MET A 32 -1.82 -11.73 -7.50
C MET A 32 -2.88 -11.86 -8.58
N ASN A 33 -3.54 -13.01 -8.72
CA ASN A 33 -4.59 -13.24 -9.73
C ASN A 33 -5.84 -12.39 -9.50
N HIS A 34 -6.11 -11.92 -8.27
CA HIS A 34 -7.27 -11.08 -7.96
C HIS A 34 -7.02 -9.58 -8.15
N LEU A 35 -5.75 -9.18 -8.28
CA LEU A 35 -5.37 -7.79 -8.57
C LEU A 35 -5.70 -7.42 -10.02
N LYS A 36 -6.21 -6.22 -10.25
CA LYS A 36 -6.59 -5.71 -11.58
C LYS A 36 -5.88 -4.38 -11.87
N ASN A 37 -5.75 -4.05 -13.15
CA ASN A 37 -5.26 -2.73 -13.56
C ASN A 37 -6.10 -1.63 -12.90
N GLY A 38 -5.41 -0.64 -12.31
CA GLY A 38 -6.06 0.47 -11.63
C GLY A 38 -6.38 0.24 -10.16
N ASP A 39 -6.18 -0.96 -9.61
CA ASP A 39 -6.25 -1.16 -8.17
C ASP A 39 -5.27 -0.23 -7.46
N TYR A 40 -5.77 0.53 -6.50
CA TYR A 40 -4.95 1.37 -5.64
C TYR A 40 -4.41 0.54 -4.48
N ILE A 41 -3.11 0.67 -4.25
CA ILE A 41 -2.37 -0.15 -3.30
C ILE A 41 -1.72 0.75 -2.28
N GLY A 42 -2.05 0.52 -1.01
CA GLY A 42 -1.38 1.13 0.14
C GLY A 42 -0.51 0.13 0.87
N VAL A 43 0.74 0.48 1.14
CA VAL A 43 1.62 -0.29 2.04
C VAL A 43 1.16 -0.04 3.48
N TYR A 44 0.65 -1.09 4.12
CA TYR A 44 0.18 -1.03 5.51
C TYR A 44 1.29 -0.55 6.45
N SER A 45 0.94 0.39 7.32
CA SER A 45 1.80 0.92 8.37
C SER A 45 1.38 0.36 9.73
N PRO A 46 2.32 -0.20 10.52
CA PRO A 46 2.06 -0.59 11.91
C PRO A 46 2.17 0.58 12.91
N LEU A 47 2.49 1.79 12.45
CA LEU A 47 2.66 2.96 13.32
C LEU A 47 1.30 3.51 13.77
N ASP A 48 1.21 3.88 15.04
CA ASP A 48 -0.01 4.46 15.61
C ASP A 48 -0.42 5.74 14.86
N GLY A 49 -1.69 5.77 14.46
CA GLY A 49 -2.27 6.89 13.73
C GLY A 49 -1.82 7.05 12.28
N LEU A 50 -1.13 6.08 11.70
CA LEU A 50 -0.82 6.01 10.28
C LEU A 50 -1.21 4.64 9.71
N ASP A 51 -2.15 4.62 8.77
CA ASP A 51 -2.69 3.42 8.13
C ASP A 51 -1.84 2.93 6.95
N VAL A 52 -1.37 3.86 6.12
CA VAL A 52 -0.60 3.59 4.90
C VAL A 52 0.63 4.49 4.82
N SER A 53 1.80 3.91 4.57
CA SER A 53 3.08 4.63 4.50
C SER A 53 3.53 4.98 3.08
N HIS A 54 3.09 4.23 2.08
CA HIS A 54 3.43 4.44 0.68
C HIS A 54 2.35 3.90 -0.24
N VAL A 55 2.19 4.49 -1.41
CA VAL A 55 1.07 4.19 -2.31
C VAL A 55 1.50 4.08 -3.76
N GLY A 56 0.67 3.40 -4.55
CA GLY A 56 0.80 3.29 -6.00
C GLY A 56 -0.38 2.52 -6.58
N ILE A 57 -0.27 2.15 -7.85
CA ILE A 57 -1.34 1.46 -8.58
C ILE A 57 -0.85 0.15 -9.19
N VAL A 58 -1.74 -0.82 -9.29
CA VAL A 58 -1.48 -2.07 -10.03
C VAL A 58 -1.51 -1.78 -11.52
N VAL A 59 -0.46 -2.23 -12.21
CA VAL A 59 -0.39 -2.29 -13.67
C VAL A 59 0.01 -3.70 -14.09
N ARG A 60 -0.68 -4.25 -15.08
CA ARG A 60 -0.41 -5.54 -15.70
C ARG A 60 0.08 -5.30 -17.12
N HIS A 61 1.24 -5.83 -17.40
CA HIS A 61 1.82 -5.94 -18.75
C HIS A 61 2.80 -7.12 -18.73
N ASP A 62 3.07 -7.68 -19.92
CA ASP A 62 3.98 -8.82 -20.11
C ASP A 62 3.65 -10.02 -19.20
N GLU A 63 2.35 -10.28 -19.04
CA GLU A 63 1.79 -11.34 -18.18
C GLU A 63 2.18 -11.25 -16.69
N GLN A 64 2.74 -10.12 -16.27
CA GLN A 64 3.19 -9.85 -14.91
C GLN A 64 2.35 -8.75 -14.25
N VAL A 65 2.47 -8.65 -12.94
CA VAL A 65 1.84 -7.62 -12.12
C VAL A 65 2.92 -6.71 -11.56
N TRP A 66 2.75 -5.43 -11.80
CA TRP A 66 3.67 -4.37 -11.45
C TRP A 66 3.03 -3.41 -10.47
N PHE A 67 3.87 -2.87 -9.59
CA PHE A 67 3.55 -1.76 -8.73
C PHE A 67 4.09 -0.48 -9.35
N ARG A 68 3.19 0.34 -9.91
CA ARG A 68 3.55 1.66 -10.43
C ARG A 68 3.48 2.69 -9.32
N ASN A 69 4.59 3.32 -9.00
CA ASN A 69 4.66 4.30 -7.92
C ASN A 69 5.61 5.46 -8.21
N ALA A 70 5.34 6.61 -7.59
CA ALA A 70 6.31 7.71 -7.52
C ALA A 70 7.40 7.33 -6.51
N SER A 71 8.60 7.01 -6.99
CA SER A 71 9.70 6.57 -6.13
C SER A 71 10.58 7.74 -5.72
N SER A 72 10.73 7.96 -4.41
CA SER A 72 11.64 8.97 -3.83
C SER A 72 13.10 8.51 -3.75
N LEU A 73 13.40 7.22 -3.98
CA LEU A 73 14.77 6.72 -4.04
C LEU A 73 15.60 7.55 -5.03
N ALA A 74 16.81 7.91 -4.63
CA ALA A 74 17.70 8.78 -5.41
C ALA A 74 17.96 8.26 -6.83
N ALA A 75 18.04 6.93 -7.00
CA ALA A 75 18.21 6.25 -8.28
C ALA A 75 17.00 6.39 -9.22
N ASN A 76 15.81 6.66 -8.68
CA ASN A 76 14.57 6.73 -9.45
C ASN A 76 14.12 8.19 -9.63
N ARG A 77 13.74 8.87 -8.53
CA ARG A 77 13.12 10.22 -8.52
C ARG A 77 12.09 10.46 -9.63
N LYS A 78 11.30 9.44 -9.93
CA LYS A 78 10.31 9.41 -11.00
C LYS A 78 9.29 8.31 -10.75
N VAL A 79 8.27 8.25 -11.61
CA VAL A 79 7.36 7.10 -11.66
C VAL A 79 8.10 5.90 -12.22
N VAL A 80 8.03 4.78 -11.50
CA VAL A 80 8.65 3.51 -11.89
C VAL A 80 7.66 2.38 -11.73
N ASP A 81 7.87 1.32 -12.49
CA ASP A 81 7.20 0.04 -12.33
C ASP A 81 8.16 -0.92 -11.64
N THR A 82 7.79 -1.40 -10.46
CA THR A 82 8.58 -2.37 -9.70
C THR A 82 7.84 -3.71 -9.67
N PRO A 83 8.54 -4.87 -9.74
CA PRO A 83 7.88 -6.17 -9.61
C PRO A 83 7.07 -6.23 -8.32
N PHE A 84 5.76 -6.45 -8.43
CA PHE A 84 4.84 -6.24 -7.31
C PHE A 84 5.14 -7.19 -6.15
N MET A 85 5.35 -8.47 -6.45
CA MET A 85 5.59 -9.48 -5.42
C MET A 85 6.90 -9.20 -4.65
N GLU A 86 7.99 -8.91 -5.37
CA GLU A 86 9.28 -8.59 -4.75
C GLU A 86 9.19 -7.36 -3.83
N TYR A 87 8.54 -6.30 -4.33
CA TYR A 87 8.40 -5.08 -3.55
C TYR A 87 7.53 -5.28 -2.30
N MET A 88 6.40 -5.98 -2.43
CA MET A 88 5.39 -6.08 -1.37
C MET A 88 5.68 -7.17 -0.33
N HIS A 89 6.37 -8.24 -0.70
CA HIS A 89 6.67 -9.35 0.23
C HIS A 89 7.55 -8.91 1.41
N SER A 90 8.41 -7.90 1.21
CA SER A 90 9.24 -7.31 2.25
C SER A 90 8.51 -6.28 3.13
N ARG A 91 7.24 -5.96 2.83
CA ARG A 91 6.46 -4.96 3.55
C ARG A 91 5.57 -5.61 4.62
N PRO A 92 5.11 -4.84 5.64
CA PRO A 92 4.18 -5.36 6.64
C PRO A 92 2.89 -5.95 6.03
N GLY A 93 2.38 -5.31 4.97
CA GLY A 93 1.24 -5.79 4.21
C GLY A 93 0.71 -4.75 3.23
N ILE A 94 -0.39 -5.09 2.56
CA ILE A 94 -1.07 -4.21 1.60
C ILE A 94 -2.55 -4.04 1.92
N VAL A 95 -3.04 -2.82 1.68
CA VAL A 95 -4.46 -2.49 1.55
C VAL A 95 -4.75 -2.32 0.07
N VAL A 96 -5.87 -2.90 -0.39
CA VAL A 96 -6.31 -2.83 -1.79
C VAL A 96 -7.62 -2.06 -1.85
N LEU A 97 -7.68 -1.05 -2.71
CA LEU A 97 -8.89 -0.30 -3.01
C LEU A 97 -9.15 -0.36 -4.51
N ARG A 98 -10.40 -0.62 -4.89
CA ARG A 98 -10.86 -0.60 -6.28
C ARG A 98 -12.08 0.32 -6.35
N ALA A 99 -12.01 1.32 -7.22
CA ALA A 99 -13.18 2.14 -7.55
C ALA A 99 -14.16 1.31 -8.38
N GLU A 100 -15.45 1.51 -8.14
CA GLU A 100 -16.54 0.91 -8.93
C GLU A 100 -16.70 1.59 -10.31
#